data_AF-A0A8S7RFL7-F1
#
_entry.id   AF-A0A8S7RFL7-F1
#
_cell.length_a   1.000
_cell.length_b   1.000
_cell.length_c   1.000
_cell.angle_alpha   90.00
_cell.angle_beta   90.00
_cell.angle_gamma   90.00
#
_symmetry.space_group_name_H-M   'P 1'
#
loop_
_entity.id
_entity.type
_entity.pdbx_description
1 polymer ?
#
loop_
_entity_poly.entity_id
_entity_poly.type
_entity_poly.pdbx_seq_one_letter_code
_entity_poly.pdbx_strand_id
1 'polypeptide(L)'
;MSVPLILTILAGAATFIGAFLGVLGQKPSNRLLAFSLGFAAGIMLLISLMEMLPAALAAEGMSPVLGYGMFIFGLLGYFGLDRMLPHAHPQDLMQKSVQPLPKSIKRTAILLTLGISLHNFPEGIATFVTASSNLELGFGIALAVALHNIPEGLAVAGPVYAATGSKRTAILWAGISGLAEILGGVLAWLILGSMISPVVMAAIMAAVAGIMVALS
;
A
#
# COMPACT_ATOMS: atom_id res chain seq x y z
N MET A 1 13.93 -17.04 2.59
CA MET A 1 13.38 -16.17 3.65
C MET A 1 13.87 -14.72 3.53
N SER A 2 15.12 -14.43 3.17
CA SER A 2 15.61 -13.05 3.01
C SER A 2 15.09 -12.33 1.76
N VAL A 3 14.94 -13.04 0.63
CA VAL A 3 14.53 -12.41 -0.65
C VAL A 3 13.16 -11.72 -0.58
N PRO A 4 12.08 -12.35 -0.06
CA PRO A 4 10.79 -11.67 0.09
C PRO A 4 10.88 -10.37 0.89
N LEU A 5 11.66 -10.38 1.98
CA LEU A 5 11.86 -9.19 2.81
C LEU A 5 12.65 -8.10 2.08
N ILE A 6 13.66 -8.47 1.29
CA ILE A 6 14.40 -7.52 0.44
C ILE A 6 13.45 -6.87 -0.56
N LEU A 7 12.58 -7.65 -1.20
CA LEU A 7 11.60 -7.13 -2.14
C LEU A 7 10.63 -6.13 -1.48
N THR A 8 10.11 -6.45 -0.29
CA THR A 8 9.27 -5.50 0.47
C THR A 8 10.04 -4.24 0.87
N ILE A 9 11.31 -4.35 1.27
CA ILE A 9 12.12 -3.18 1.59
C ILE A 9 12.33 -2.29 0.35
N LEU A 10 12.61 -2.89 -0.81
CA LEU A 10 12.80 -2.14 -2.05
C LEU A 10 11.52 -1.47 -2.51
N ALA A 11 10.37 -2.13 -2.40
CA ALA A 11 9.07 -1.58 -2.72
C ALA A 11 8.72 -0.40 -1.79
N GLY A 12 8.84 -0.55 -0.47
CA GLY A 12 8.62 0.54 0.48
C GLY A 12 9.64 1.70 0.37
N ALA A 13 10.88 1.41 -0.06
CA ALA A 13 11.86 2.45 -0.34
C ALA A 13 11.45 3.36 -1.52
N ALA A 14 10.61 2.88 -2.44
CA ALA A 14 10.15 3.67 -3.58
C ALA A 14 9.30 4.88 -3.16
N THR A 15 8.59 4.81 -2.02
CA THR A 15 7.86 5.96 -1.42
C THR A 15 8.82 7.07 -1.02
N PHE A 16 9.99 6.71 -0.47
CA PHE A 16 11.04 7.68 -0.16
C PHE A 16 11.61 8.35 -1.43
N ILE A 17 11.79 7.56 -2.51
CA ILE A 17 12.26 8.09 -3.80
C ILE A 17 11.26 9.10 -4.36
N GLY A 18 9.96 8.76 -4.35
CA GLY A 18 8.89 9.66 -4.76
C GLY A 18 8.87 10.98 -3.99
N ALA A 19 9.01 10.89 -2.66
CA ALA A 19 9.06 12.05 -1.78
C ALA A 19 10.26 12.97 -2.07
N PHE A 20 11.44 12.38 -2.29
CA PHE A 20 12.65 13.09 -2.64
C PHE A 20 12.50 13.86 -3.96
N LEU A 21 11.97 13.19 -4.99
CA LEU A 21 11.68 13.83 -6.28
C LEU A 21 10.71 15.01 -6.12
N GLY A 22 9.68 14.85 -5.28
CA GLY A 22 8.71 15.90 -5.00
C GLY A 22 9.29 17.16 -4.38
N VAL A 23 10.17 17.03 -3.39
CA VAL A 23 10.79 18.20 -2.74
C VAL A 23 11.93 18.84 -3.57
N LEU A 24 12.47 18.13 -4.56
CA LEU A 24 13.39 18.69 -5.55
C LEU A 24 12.68 19.57 -6.59
N GLY A 25 11.34 19.62 -6.57
CA GLY A 25 10.56 20.45 -7.47
C GLY A 25 10.19 19.76 -8.77
N GLN A 26 10.37 18.43 -8.87
CA GLN A 26 9.74 17.67 -9.94
C GLN A 26 8.22 17.70 -9.71
N LYS A 27 7.52 18.40 -10.60
CA LYS A 27 6.05 18.50 -10.61
C LYS A 27 5.54 17.70 -11.81
N PRO A 28 5.40 16.37 -11.70
CA PRO A 28 4.77 15.62 -12.77
C PRO A 28 3.38 16.19 -13.02
N SER A 29 2.99 16.21 -14.29
CA SER A 29 1.68 16.73 -14.68
C SER A 29 0.57 15.93 -13.99
N ASN A 30 -0.57 16.57 -13.70
CA ASN A 30 -1.75 15.88 -13.15
C ASN A 30 -2.18 14.69 -14.03
N ARG A 31 -1.93 14.73 -15.34
CA ARG A 31 -2.18 13.61 -16.26
C ARG A 31 -1.27 12.42 -15.98
N LEU A 32 0.02 12.66 -15.77
CA LEU A 32 0.97 11.60 -15.44
C LEU A 32 0.64 10.98 -14.07
N LEU A 33 0.30 11.81 -13.07
CA LEU A 33 -0.11 11.30 -11.76
C LEU A 33 -1.41 10.49 -11.83
N ALA A 34 -2.42 10.99 -12.52
CA ALA A 34 -3.69 10.26 -12.70
C ALA A 34 -3.48 8.94 -13.46
N PHE A 35 -2.63 8.94 -14.50
CA PHE A 35 -2.27 7.73 -15.22
C PHE A 35 -1.54 6.73 -14.32
N SER A 36 -0.52 7.17 -13.58
CA SER A 36 0.25 6.30 -12.67
C SER A 36 -0.63 5.70 -11.57
N LEU A 37 -1.49 6.51 -10.95
CA LEU A 37 -2.43 6.03 -9.91
C LEU A 37 -3.45 5.04 -10.49
N GLY A 38 -4.06 5.35 -11.64
CA GLY A 38 -5.03 4.46 -12.28
C GLY A 38 -4.40 3.16 -12.81
N PHE A 39 -3.19 3.24 -13.36
CA PHE A 39 -2.42 2.06 -13.79
C PHE A 39 -2.09 1.17 -12.60
N ALA A 40 -1.63 1.76 -11.50
CA ALA A 40 -1.28 1.01 -10.31
C ALA A 40 -2.52 0.40 -9.63
N ALA A 41 -3.63 1.14 -9.49
CA ALA A 41 -4.93 0.60 -9.06
C ALA A 41 -5.37 -0.61 -9.91
N GLY A 42 -5.24 -0.50 -11.23
CA GLY A 42 -5.54 -1.60 -12.14
C GLY A 42 -4.67 -2.84 -11.91
N ILE A 43 -3.37 -2.66 -11.66
CA ILE A 43 -2.46 -3.76 -11.33
C ILE A 43 -2.82 -4.37 -9.96
N MET A 44 -3.14 -3.57 -8.95
CA MET A 44 -3.50 -4.07 -7.63
C MET A 44 -4.80 -4.89 -7.66
N LEU A 45 -5.80 -4.47 -8.44
CA LEU A 45 -6.99 -5.26 -8.73
C LEU A 45 -6.65 -6.58 -9.45
N LEU A 46 -5.81 -6.52 -10.48
CA LEU A 46 -5.36 -7.70 -11.23
C LEU A 46 -4.67 -8.70 -10.31
N ILE A 47 -3.66 -8.27 -9.56
CA ILE A 47 -2.91 -9.11 -8.61
C ILE A 47 -3.86 -9.72 -7.59
N SER A 48 -4.76 -8.93 -7.02
CA SER A 48 -5.64 -9.40 -5.95
C SER A 48 -6.64 -10.45 -6.44
N LEU A 49 -7.27 -10.21 -7.59
CA LEU A 49 -8.37 -11.04 -8.10
C LEU A 49 -7.90 -12.20 -8.98
N MET A 50 -6.81 -12.03 -9.73
CA MET A 50 -6.34 -13.00 -10.72
C MET A 50 -5.13 -13.80 -10.23
N GLU A 51 -4.38 -13.31 -9.25
CA GLU A 51 -3.19 -14.00 -8.73
C GLU A 51 -3.40 -14.46 -7.28
N MET A 52 -3.56 -13.54 -6.33
CA MET A 52 -3.57 -13.84 -4.90
C MET A 52 -4.78 -14.66 -4.46
N LEU A 53 -6.00 -14.25 -4.82
CA LEU A 53 -7.20 -15.00 -4.44
C LEU A 53 -7.23 -16.40 -5.07
N PRO A 54 -6.95 -16.58 -6.38
CA PRO A 54 -6.85 -17.91 -6.99
C PRO A 54 -5.74 -18.77 -6.37
N ALA A 55 -4.55 -18.20 -6.11
CA ALA A 55 -3.46 -18.92 -5.46
C ALA A 55 -3.82 -19.37 -4.04
N ALA A 56 -4.53 -18.53 -3.28
CA ALA A 56 -5.04 -18.90 -1.96
C ALA A 56 -6.04 -20.06 -2.04
N LEU A 57 -6.99 -20.01 -2.99
CA LEU A 57 -8.00 -21.06 -3.17
C LEU A 57 -7.41 -22.38 -3.67
N ALA A 58 -6.29 -22.34 -4.40
CA ALA A 58 -5.59 -23.51 -4.89
C ALA A 58 -4.66 -24.16 -3.85
N ALA A 59 -4.47 -23.56 -2.68
CA ALA A 59 -3.58 -24.08 -1.65
C ALA A 59 -4.09 -25.39 -1.04
N GLU A 60 -3.18 -26.31 -0.78
CA GLU A 60 -3.51 -27.62 -0.20
C GLU A 60 -4.20 -27.48 1.17
N GLY A 61 -5.34 -28.16 1.33
CA GLY A 61 -6.15 -28.12 2.54
C GLY A 61 -7.02 -26.87 2.70
N MET A 62 -6.95 -25.91 1.78
CA MET A 62 -7.78 -24.70 1.82
C MET A 62 -9.19 -25.01 1.29
N SER A 63 -10.21 -24.72 2.09
CA SER A 63 -11.60 -24.84 1.62
C SER A 63 -12.02 -23.56 0.88
N PRO A 64 -12.79 -23.65 -0.22
CA PRO A 64 -13.28 -22.46 -0.92
C PRO A 64 -14.08 -21.52 -0.03
N VAL A 65 -14.89 -22.08 0.89
CA VAL A 65 -15.69 -21.30 1.86
C VAL A 65 -14.78 -20.47 2.77
N LEU A 66 -13.70 -21.05 3.29
CA LEU A 66 -12.74 -20.32 4.10
C LEU A 66 -12.00 -19.27 3.26
N GLY A 67 -11.59 -19.58 2.02
CA GLY A 67 -10.91 -18.63 1.15
C GLY A 67 -11.74 -17.40 0.80
N TYR A 68 -12.96 -17.60 0.28
CA TYR A 68 -13.86 -16.48 0.02
C TYR A 68 -14.28 -15.77 1.31
N GLY A 69 -14.45 -16.51 2.41
CA GLY A 69 -14.73 -15.94 3.74
C GLY A 69 -13.63 -14.99 4.22
N MET A 70 -12.36 -15.40 4.10
CA MET A 70 -11.22 -14.55 4.46
C MET A 70 -11.07 -13.36 3.52
N PHE A 71 -11.31 -13.53 2.22
CA PHE A 71 -11.35 -12.42 1.26
C PHE A 71 -12.40 -11.37 1.64
N ILE A 72 -13.63 -11.79 1.90
CA ILE A 72 -14.71 -10.88 2.33
C ILE A 72 -14.37 -10.24 3.68
N PHE A 73 -13.80 -11.01 4.62
CA PHE A 73 -13.36 -10.50 5.91
C PHE A 73 -12.32 -9.39 5.75
N GLY A 74 -11.33 -9.57 4.89
CA GLY A 74 -10.34 -8.54 4.59
C GLY A 74 -10.96 -7.29 3.96
N LEU A 75 -11.80 -7.48 2.94
CA LEU A 75 -12.49 -6.40 2.24
C LEU A 75 -13.37 -5.55 3.17
N LEU A 76 -14.23 -6.20 3.96
CA LEU A 76 -15.09 -5.50 4.91
C LEU A 76 -14.31 -4.94 6.10
N GLY A 77 -13.27 -5.65 6.53
CA GLY A 77 -12.37 -5.21 7.59
C GLY A 77 -11.69 -3.89 7.22
N TYR A 78 -11.21 -3.77 5.97
CA TYR A 78 -10.66 -2.52 5.47
C TYR A 78 -11.68 -1.38 5.51
N PHE A 79 -12.88 -1.56 4.93
CA PHE A 79 -13.91 -0.51 4.98
C PHE A 79 -14.31 -0.13 6.41
N GLY A 80 -14.32 -1.10 7.34
CA GLY A 80 -14.53 -0.84 8.76
C GLY A 80 -13.45 0.05 9.35
N LEU A 81 -12.18 -0.27 9.13
CA LEU A 81 -11.03 0.52 9.58
C LEU A 81 -11.01 1.92 8.97
N ASP A 82 -11.24 2.01 7.66
CA ASP A 82 -11.31 3.25 6.87
C ASP A 82 -12.37 4.21 7.45
N ARG A 83 -13.52 3.67 7.86
CA ARG A 83 -14.61 4.46 8.46
C ARG A 83 -14.31 4.93 9.89
N MET A 84 -13.50 4.19 10.64
CA MET A 84 -13.16 4.51 12.03
C MET A 84 -12.03 5.53 12.14
N LEU A 85 -11.16 5.61 11.14
CA LEU A 85 -9.97 6.43 11.17
C LEU A 85 -10.24 7.77 10.46
N PRO A 86 -9.98 8.92 11.11
CA PRO A 86 -10.01 10.18 10.42
C PRO A 86 -8.81 10.23 9.47
N HIS A 87 -9.07 10.28 8.16
CA HIS A 87 -8.07 10.43 7.11
C HIS A 87 -8.53 11.44 6.06
N ALA A 88 -7.61 11.87 5.20
CA ALA A 88 -7.88 12.75 4.07
C ALA A 88 -7.33 12.09 2.81
N HIS A 89 -8.11 12.04 1.73
CA HIS A 89 -7.64 11.39 0.51
C HIS A 89 -6.70 12.34 -0.27
N PRO A 90 -5.61 11.82 -0.86
CA PRO A 90 -4.69 12.64 -1.68
C PRO A 90 -5.39 13.35 -2.84
N GLN A 91 -6.46 12.74 -3.37
CA GLN A 91 -7.26 13.24 -4.48
C GLN A 91 -8.03 14.52 -4.12
N ASP A 92 -8.48 14.64 -2.87
CA ASP A 92 -9.21 15.81 -2.37
C ASP A 92 -8.34 17.08 -2.40
N LEU A 93 -7.02 16.93 -2.38
CA LEU A 93 -6.08 18.04 -2.49
C LEU A 93 -5.71 18.43 -3.92
N MET A 94 -5.93 17.54 -4.88
CA MET A 94 -5.60 17.77 -6.28
C MET A 94 -6.78 18.33 -7.09
N GLN A 95 -8.02 18.10 -6.65
CA GLN A 95 -9.20 18.73 -7.25
C GLN A 95 -9.35 20.19 -6.83
N LYS A 96 -9.51 21.08 -7.82
CA LYS A 96 -9.67 22.53 -7.62
C LYS A 96 -11.08 22.98 -7.15
N SER A 97 -11.94 22.09 -6.64
CA SER A 97 -13.37 22.38 -6.46
C SER A 97 -13.86 22.54 -5.01
N VAL A 98 -14.31 23.77 -4.73
CA VAL A 98 -15.48 24.20 -3.90
C VAL A 98 -15.47 23.98 -2.38
N GLN A 99 -14.68 23.08 -1.81
CA GLN A 99 -14.58 23.00 -0.33
C GLN A 99 -13.50 23.94 0.21
N PRO A 100 -13.73 24.64 1.34
CA PRO A 100 -12.68 25.45 1.94
C PRO A 100 -11.51 24.54 2.28
N LEU A 101 -10.29 24.93 1.87
CA LEU A 101 -9.05 24.31 2.31
C LEU A 101 -9.17 24.05 3.82
N PRO A 102 -8.90 22.83 4.29
CA PRO A 102 -8.99 22.50 5.71
C PRO A 102 -8.23 23.55 6.52
N LYS A 103 -8.84 24.04 7.61
CA LYS A 103 -8.36 25.19 8.41
C LYS A 103 -6.90 25.08 8.88
N SER A 104 -6.29 23.90 8.81
CA SER A 104 -4.87 23.66 9.08
C SER A 104 -4.27 22.70 8.06
N ILE A 105 -3.39 23.20 7.18
CA ILE A 105 -2.62 22.38 6.23
C ILE A 105 -1.80 21.31 6.97
N LYS A 106 -1.35 21.60 8.20
CA LYS A 106 -0.66 20.63 9.07
C LYS A 106 -1.54 19.45 9.46
N ARG A 107 -2.81 19.69 9.82
CA ARG A 107 -3.76 18.61 10.13
C ARG A 107 -3.95 17.72 8.91
N THR A 108 -4.12 18.32 7.74
CA THR A 108 -4.32 17.57 6.50
C THR A 108 -3.11 16.75 6.11
N ALA A 109 -1.90 17.30 6.23
CA ALA A 109 -0.67 16.57 5.99
C ALA A 109 -0.52 15.34 6.89
N ILE A 110 -0.89 15.44 8.17
CA ILE A 110 -0.89 14.31 9.11
C ILE A 110 -1.93 13.27 8.71
N LEU A 111 -3.18 13.69 8.45
CA LEU A 111 -4.26 12.78 8.07
C LEU A 111 -3.97 12.05 6.76
N LEU A 112 -3.34 12.72 5.78
CA LEU A 112 -2.89 12.10 4.54
C LEU A 112 -1.81 11.05 4.80
N THR A 113 -0.81 11.39 5.61
CA THR A 113 0.29 10.46 5.92
C THR A 113 -0.23 9.23 6.65
N LEU A 114 -1.18 9.39 7.58
CA LEU A 114 -1.82 8.28 8.28
C LEU A 114 -2.65 7.42 7.32
N GLY A 115 -3.48 8.04 6.48
CA GLY A 115 -4.28 7.34 5.48
C GLY A 115 -3.40 6.50 4.54
N ILE A 116 -2.29 7.08 4.07
CA ILE A 116 -1.34 6.38 3.21
C ILE A 116 -0.59 5.30 3.99
N SER A 117 -0.16 5.53 5.23
CA SER A 117 0.47 4.47 6.04
C SER A 117 -0.41 3.23 6.19
N LEU A 118 -1.73 3.42 6.28
CA LEU A 118 -2.70 2.31 6.33
C LEU A 118 -2.84 1.59 4.98
N HIS A 119 -2.58 2.28 3.87
CA HIS A 119 -2.58 1.73 2.51
C HIS A 119 -1.34 0.84 2.28
N ASN A 120 -0.17 1.33 2.67
CA ASN A 120 1.10 0.65 2.41
C ASN A 120 1.28 -0.59 3.30
N PHE A 121 0.65 -0.65 4.47
CA PHE A 121 0.80 -1.77 5.38
C PHE A 121 0.32 -3.11 4.76
N PRO A 122 -0.89 -3.20 4.19
CA PRO A 122 -1.33 -4.36 3.39
C PRO A 122 -0.44 -4.69 2.19
N GLU A 123 0.10 -3.69 1.48
CA GLU A 123 1.03 -3.92 0.35
C GLU A 123 2.30 -4.64 0.79
N GLY A 124 2.81 -4.30 1.97
CA GLY A 124 3.97 -4.95 2.55
C GLY A 124 3.74 -6.42 2.85
N ILE A 125 2.57 -6.73 3.42
CA ILE A 125 2.14 -8.12 3.65
C ILE A 125 1.97 -8.84 2.31
N ALA A 126 1.30 -8.24 1.33
CA ALA A 126 1.04 -8.83 0.01
C ALA A 126 2.35 -9.19 -0.71
N THR A 127 3.29 -8.24 -0.73
CA THR A 127 4.61 -8.41 -1.35
C THR A 127 5.38 -9.54 -0.68
N PHE A 128 5.42 -9.57 0.66
CA PHE A 128 6.14 -10.60 1.41
C PHE A 128 5.52 -11.99 1.23
N VAL A 129 4.20 -12.10 1.41
CA VAL A 129 3.45 -13.36 1.35
C VAL A 129 3.57 -13.98 -0.04
N THR A 130 3.40 -13.17 -1.09
CA THR A 130 3.44 -13.69 -2.46
C THR A 130 4.85 -14.05 -2.89
N ALA A 131 5.85 -13.23 -2.56
CA ALA A 131 7.25 -13.60 -2.83
C ALA A 131 7.71 -14.83 -2.04
N SER A 132 7.08 -15.11 -0.89
CA SER A 132 7.34 -16.32 -0.10
C SER A 132 6.70 -17.58 -0.70
N SER A 133 5.59 -17.45 -1.44
CA SER A 133 4.93 -18.58 -2.11
C SER A 133 5.45 -18.82 -3.52
N ASN A 134 5.63 -17.77 -4.32
CA ASN A 134 6.14 -17.82 -5.69
C ASN A 134 6.99 -16.57 -5.96
N LEU A 135 8.29 -16.78 -6.16
CA LEU A 135 9.23 -15.69 -6.32
C LEU A 135 9.03 -14.89 -7.62
N GLU A 136 8.61 -15.53 -8.71
CA GLU A 136 8.35 -14.85 -9.99
C GLU A 136 7.17 -13.88 -9.86
N LEU A 137 6.06 -14.34 -9.28
CA LEU A 137 4.93 -13.48 -8.93
C LEU A 137 5.33 -12.39 -7.94
N GLY A 138 6.13 -12.75 -6.92
CA GLY A 138 6.67 -11.81 -5.94
C GLY A 138 7.47 -10.66 -6.56
N PHE A 139 8.32 -10.94 -7.55
CA PHE A 139 9.03 -9.89 -8.29
C PHE A 139 8.08 -8.97 -9.05
N GLY A 140 7.08 -9.53 -9.74
CA GLY A 140 6.07 -8.76 -10.45
C GLY A 140 5.29 -7.81 -9.53
N ILE A 141 4.85 -8.31 -8.38
CA ILE A 141 4.15 -7.51 -7.37
C ILE A 141 5.06 -6.45 -6.77
N ALA A 142 6.27 -6.80 -6.36
CA ALA A 142 7.21 -5.84 -5.78
C ALA A 142 7.52 -4.69 -6.73
N LEU A 143 7.65 -4.97 -8.03
CA LEU A 143 7.83 -3.94 -9.05
C LEU A 143 6.58 -3.07 -9.20
N ALA A 144 5.39 -3.67 -9.25
CA ALA A 144 4.13 -2.94 -9.35
C ALA A 144 3.92 -1.99 -8.15
N VAL A 145 4.12 -2.50 -6.93
CA VAL A 145 4.04 -1.71 -5.69
C VAL A 145 5.09 -0.60 -5.69
N ALA A 146 6.34 -0.89 -6.06
CA ALA A 146 7.37 0.14 -6.18
C ALA A 146 6.97 1.28 -7.15
N LEU A 147 6.32 0.94 -8.27
CA LEU A 147 5.82 1.93 -9.22
C LEU A 147 4.60 2.71 -8.71
N HIS A 148 3.74 2.11 -7.87
CA HIS A 148 2.63 2.78 -7.17
C HIS A 148 3.17 3.81 -6.14
N ASN A 149 4.20 3.40 -5.41
CA ASN A 149 4.77 4.12 -4.29
C ASN A 149 5.50 5.42 -4.67
N ILE A 150 6.06 5.51 -5.88
CA ILE A 150 6.72 6.75 -6.34
C ILE A 150 5.71 7.92 -6.44
N PRO A 151 4.59 7.81 -7.20
CA PRO A 151 3.50 8.80 -7.18
C PRO A 151 2.97 9.11 -5.79
N GLU A 152 2.84 8.09 -4.95
CA GLU A 152 2.32 8.25 -3.59
C GLU A 152 3.26 9.07 -2.69
N GLY A 153 4.56 8.75 -2.70
CA GLY A 153 5.56 9.51 -1.96
C GLY A 153 5.59 10.99 -2.34
N LEU A 154 5.38 11.28 -3.63
CA LEU A 154 5.21 12.65 -4.11
C LEU A 154 3.92 13.30 -3.57
N ALA A 155 2.81 12.55 -3.55
CA ALA A 155 1.52 13.01 -3.06
C ALA A 155 1.53 13.28 -1.54
N VAL A 156 2.34 12.57 -0.74
CA VAL A 156 2.59 12.87 0.68
C VAL A 156 3.47 14.11 0.84
N ALA A 157 4.60 14.14 0.12
CA ALA A 157 5.63 15.17 0.33
C ALA A 157 5.15 16.58 -0.04
N GLY A 158 4.34 16.72 -1.09
CA GLY A 158 3.83 18.01 -1.56
C GLY A 158 3.06 18.80 -0.49
N PRO A 159 1.95 18.26 0.07
CA PRO A 159 1.19 18.90 1.14
C PRO A 159 2.00 19.14 2.41
N VAL A 160 2.86 18.19 2.83
CA VAL A 160 3.71 18.38 4.02
C VAL A 160 4.70 19.52 3.79
N TYR A 161 5.30 19.60 2.61
CA TYR A 161 6.21 20.70 2.26
C TYR A 161 5.47 22.04 2.21
N ALA A 162 4.28 22.08 1.60
CA ALA A 162 3.44 23.28 1.58
C ALA A 162 3.02 23.74 2.99
N ALA A 163 2.81 22.79 3.91
CA ALA A 163 2.43 23.08 5.30
C ALA A 163 3.60 23.59 6.17
N THR A 164 4.81 23.11 5.90
CA THR A 164 5.95 23.25 6.83
C THR A 164 7.12 24.06 6.28
N GLY A 165 7.20 24.25 4.96
CA GLY A 165 8.35 24.84 4.27
C GLY A 165 9.63 24.00 4.33
N SER A 166 9.61 22.81 4.96
CA SER A 166 10.80 22.01 5.23
C SER A 166 10.83 20.75 4.36
N LYS A 167 11.82 20.69 3.44
CA LYS A 167 12.04 19.50 2.59
C LYS A 167 12.34 18.26 3.42
N ARG A 168 13.11 18.42 4.50
CA ARG A 168 13.47 17.33 5.41
C ARG A 168 12.23 16.76 6.11
N THR A 169 11.32 17.64 6.54
CA THR A 169 10.05 17.23 7.15
C THR A 169 9.19 16.48 6.14
N ALA A 170 9.05 16.99 4.92
CA ALA A 170 8.29 16.31 3.86
C ALA A 170 8.82 14.91 3.52
N ILE A 171 10.15 14.76 3.36
CA ILE A 171 10.77 13.45 3.15
C ILE A 171 10.54 12.52 4.34
N LEU A 172 10.69 13.03 5.58
CA LEU A 172 10.53 12.21 6.77
C LEU A 172 9.10 11.70 6.95
N TRP A 173 8.09 12.54 6.71
CA TRP A 173 6.69 12.10 6.81
C TRP A 173 6.31 11.10 5.71
N ALA A 174 6.76 11.31 4.47
CA ALA A 174 6.59 10.31 3.42
C ALA A 174 7.40 9.03 3.68
N GLY A 175 8.53 9.15 4.37
CA GLY A 175 9.29 7.99 4.82
C GLY A 175 8.58 7.19 5.91
N ILE A 176 7.86 7.87 6.81
CA ILE A 176 7.02 7.21 7.81
C ILE A 176 5.91 6.39 7.15
N SER A 177 5.31 6.87 6.05
CA SER A 177 4.33 6.06 5.32
C SER A 177 4.96 4.86 4.62
N GLY A 178 6.10 5.02 3.95
CA GLY A 178 6.83 3.89 3.35
C GLY A 178 7.34 2.86 4.38
N LEU A 179 7.61 3.28 5.62
CA LEU A 179 7.93 2.35 6.72
C LEU A 179 6.76 1.44 7.07
N ALA A 180 5.51 1.86 6.88
CA ALA A 180 4.35 1.01 7.16
C ALA A 180 4.33 -0.24 6.27
N GLU A 181 4.80 -0.14 5.03
CA GLU A 181 4.99 -1.29 4.14
C GLU A 181 6.04 -2.26 4.68
N ILE A 182 7.21 -1.73 5.05
CA ILE A 182 8.29 -2.54 5.61
C ILE A 182 7.81 -3.25 6.88
N LEU A 183 7.07 -2.54 7.74
CA LEU A 183 6.47 -3.11 8.94
C LEU A 183 5.44 -4.19 8.61
N GLY A 184 4.62 -4.02 7.58
CA GLY A 184 3.69 -5.03 7.09
C GLY A 184 4.42 -6.31 6.68
N GLY A 185 5.47 -6.20 5.86
CA GLY A 185 6.27 -7.36 5.43
C GLY A 185 7.06 -8.02 6.56
N VAL A 186 7.61 -7.23 7.49
CA VAL A 186 8.28 -7.76 8.69
C VAL A 186 7.30 -8.47 9.60
N LEU A 187 6.12 -7.91 9.84
CA LEU A 187 5.10 -8.55 10.65
C LEU A 187 4.62 -9.84 9.98
N ALA A 188 4.40 -9.81 8.66
CA ALA A 188 4.13 -11.00 7.89
C ALA A 188 5.24 -12.04 8.10
N TRP A 189 6.52 -11.67 7.97
CA TRP A 189 7.64 -12.58 8.23
C TRP A 189 7.66 -13.16 9.65
N LEU A 190 7.41 -12.34 10.67
CA LEU A 190 7.39 -12.77 12.08
C LEU A 190 6.22 -13.72 12.37
N ILE A 191 5.05 -13.43 11.82
CA ILE A 191 3.87 -14.30 11.93
C ILE A 191 4.12 -15.60 11.13
N LEU A 192 4.58 -15.47 9.89
CA LEU A 192 4.82 -16.54 8.91
C LEU A 192 6.16 -17.27 9.09
N GLY A 193 6.80 -17.16 10.26
CA GLY A 193 8.03 -17.89 10.59
C GLY A 193 7.87 -19.42 10.52
N SER A 194 8.81 -20.16 11.10
CA SER A 194 9.02 -21.61 10.86
C SER A 194 7.88 -22.59 11.24
N MET A 195 6.65 -22.13 11.49
CA MET A 195 5.55 -22.94 12.02
C MET A 195 4.18 -22.70 11.36
N ILE A 196 4.09 -22.07 10.18
CA ILE A 196 2.80 -21.76 9.54
C ILE A 196 2.36 -22.83 8.54
N SER A 197 1.11 -23.29 8.67
CA SER A 197 0.52 -24.26 7.73
C SER A 197 0.16 -23.61 6.38
N PRO A 198 0.13 -24.38 5.28
CA PRO A 198 -0.29 -23.87 3.97
C PRO A 198 -1.67 -23.20 4.00
N VAL A 199 -2.60 -23.70 4.81
CA VAL A 199 -3.95 -23.15 4.99
C VAL A 199 -3.92 -21.75 5.63
N VAL A 200 -3.09 -21.54 6.66
CA VAL A 200 -2.97 -20.22 7.29
C VAL A 200 -2.33 -19.22 6.34
N MET A 201 -1.32 -19.64 5.56
CA MET A 201 -0.73 -18.81 4.51
C MET A 201 -1.78 -18.39 3.47
N ALA A 202 -2.57 -19.34 3.00
CA ALA A 202 -3.65 -19.09 2.05
C ALA A 202 -4.75 -18.18 2.62
N ALA A 203 -5.13 -18.37 3.88
CA ALA A 203 -6.11 -17.53 4.56
C ALA A 203 -5.64 -16.08 4.68
N ILE A 204 -4.37 -15.86 5.04
CA ILE A 204 -3.76 -14.52 5.09
C ILE A 204 -3.73 -13.91 3.68
N MET A 205 -3.28 -14.67 2.68
CA MET A 205 -3.22 -14.21 1.29
C MET A 205 -4.61 -13.80 0.77
N ALA A 206 -5.65 -14.60 1.03
CA ALA A 206 -7.02 -14.27 0.66
C ALA A 206 -7.54 -13.01 1.35
N ALA A 207 -7.28 -12.87 2.67
CA ALA A 207 -7.67 -11.66 3.41
C ALA A 207 -6.96 -10.41 2.88
N VAL A 208 -5.66 -10.50 2.61
CA VAL A 208 -4.89 -9.41 2.03
C VAL A 208 -5.40 -9.06 0.64
N ALA A 209 -5.70 -10.03 -0.21
CA ALA A 209 -6.33 -9.78 -1.51
C ALA A 209 -7.66 -9.00 -1.37
N GLY A 210 -8.47 -9.33 -0.37
CA GLY A 210 -9.71 -8.58 -0.07
C GLY A 210 -9.45 -7.14 0.36
N ILE A 211 -8.45 -6.93 1.22
CA ILE A 211 -8.01 -5.59 1.64
C ILE A 211 -7.51 -4.78 0.43
N MET A 212 -6.66 -5.39 -0.42
CA MET A 212 -6.10 -4.74 -1.60
C MET A 212 -7.18 -4.36 -2.63
N VAL A 213 -8.22 -5.18 -2.81
CA VAL A 213 -9.37 -4.83 -3.67
C VAL A 213 -10.12 -3.61 -3.14
N ALA A 214 -10.31 -3.52 -1.82
CA ALA A 214 -10.98 -2.37 -1.21
C ALA A 214 -10.13 -1.10 -1.23
N LEU A 215 -8.81 -1.24 -1.31
CA LEU A 215 -7.82 -0.17 -1.37
C LEU A 215 -7.60 0.41 -2.78
N SER A 216 -7.81 -0.40 -3.82
CA SER A 216 -7.43 -0.10 -5.22
C SER A 216 -8.31 0.95 -5.88
#